data_AF-A0A9X6X4C1-F1
#
_entry.id   AF-A0A9X6X4C1-F1
#
_cell.length_a   1.000
_cell.length_b   1.000
_cell.length_c   1.000
_cell.angle_alpha   90.00
_cell.angle_beta   90.00
_cell.angle_gamma   90.00
#
_symmetry.space_group_name_H-M   'P 1'
#
loop_
_entity.id
_entity.type
_entity.pdbx_description
1 polymer ?
#
loop_
_entity_poly.entity_id
_entity_poly.type
_entity_poly.pdbx_seq_one_letter_code
_entity_poly.pdbx_strand_id
1 'polypeptide(L)'
;YFCTITIFSHVALLLHWNDRVVVLESVEDDGVRAVPLSHYLYNYENSQKAYNGELYIARHEIIENPNFDKDKIKKMFGKAVDLLNRNYDKDEIAKIVARIGLGIGRHKDDDEYICSEFVEACFRELEIELLHDQKGFIFPEHIAADSNIKPLFEVSS
;
A
#
# COMPACT_ATOMS: atom_id res chain seq x y z
N TYR A 1 -16.79 15.98 2.42
CA TYR A 1 -16.81 14.59 1.93
C TYR A 1 -16.15 14.57 0.57
N PHE A 2 -14.90 14.13 0.50
CA PHE A 2 -14.23 13.85 -0.76
C PHE A 2 -14.13 12.33 -0.84
N CYS A 3 -14.92 11.75 -1.73
CA CYS A 3 -14.89 10.35 -2.07
C CYS A 3 -14.09 10.31 -3.38
N THR A 4 -12.88 9.76 -3.37
CA THR A 4 -12.19 9.44 -4.62
C THR A 4 -13.13 8.52 -5.39
N ILE A 5 -13.57 8.94 -6.58
CA ILE A 5 -14.54 8.20 -7.43
C ILE A 5 -13.76 7.08 -8.13
N THR A 6 -13.19 6.18 -7.35
CA THR A 6 -12.30 5.13 -7.81
C THR A 6 -12.69 3.82 -7.18
N ILE A 7 -12.55 2.75 -7.98
CA ILE A 7 -12.82 1.39 -7.55
C ILE A 7 -11.76 0.86 -6.58
N PHE A 8 -10.60 1.52 -6.48
CA PHE A 8 -9.50 1.11 -5.62
C PHE A 8 -9.55 1.85 -4.28
N SER A 9 -9.97 1.14 -3.24
CA SER A 9 -10.04 1.67 -1.87
C SER A 9 -8.77 1.44 -1.06
N HIS A 10 -7.92 0.49 -1.46
CA HIS A 10 -6.75 0.06 -0.69
C HIS A 10 -5.61 -0.42 -1.59
N VAL A 11 -4.37 -0.35 -1.10
CA VAL A 11 -3.17 -0.81 -1.80
C VAL A 11 -2.12 -1.31 -0.82
N ALA A 12 -1.39 -2.35 -1.20
CA ALA A 12 -0.43 -3.03 -0.33
C ALA A 12 0.76 -3.58 -1.14
N LEU A 13 1.83 -3.95 -0.43
CA LEU A 13 2.96 -4.68 -1.00
C LEU A 13 2.81 -6.19 -0.76
N LEU A 14 3.20 -6.99 -1.74
CA LEU A 14 3.26 -8.45 -1.60
C LEU A 14 4.70 -8.91 -1.43
N LEU A 15 4.95 -9.68 -0.38
CA LEU A 15 6.20 -10.37 -0.11
C LEU A 15 6.00 -11.87 -0.21
N HIS A 16 6.79 -12.53 -1.05
CA HIS A 16 6.86 -13.99 -1.07
C HIS A 16 7.90 -14.47 -0.05
N TRP A 17 7.46 -15.22 0.96
CA TRP A 17 8.31 -15.75 2.02
C TRP A 17 8.08 -17.26 2.20
N ASN A 18 9.05 -18.07 1.78
CA ASN A 18 8.91 -19.53 1.65
C ASN A 18 7.69 -19.86 0.78
N ASP A 19 6.77 -20.72 1.25
CA ASP A 19 5.55 -21.10 0.53
C ASP A 19 4.35 -20.18 0.84
N ARG A 20 4.60 -18.95 1.29
CA ARG A 20 3.57 -18.00 1.72
C ARG A 20 3.68 -16.69 0.98
N VAL A 21 2.52 -16.10 0.69
CA VAL A 21 2.40 -14.70 0.26
C VAL A 21 1.93 -13.88 1.46
N VAL A 22 2.74 -12.90 1.83
CA VAL A 22 2.47 -11.95 2.91
C VAL A 22 2.09 -10.61 2.29
N VAL A 23 1.02 -10.03 2.80
CA VAL A 23 0.56 -8.67 2.50
C VAL A 23 1.17 -7.74 3.56
N LEU A 24 1.92 -6.75 3.11
CA LEU A 24 2.46 -5.68 3.93
C LEU A 24 1.67 -4.41 3.59
N GLU A 25 1.02 -3.83 4.60
CA GLU A 25 0.03 -2.77 4.39
C GLU A 25 -0.04 -1.81 5.56
N SER A 26 -0.53 -0.60 5.30
CA SER A 26 -1.02 0.33 6.32
C SER A 26 -2.53 0.39 6.23
N VAL A 27 -3.22 0.06 7.33
CA VAL A 27 -4.68 0.11 7.43
C VAL A 27 -5.06 1.24 8.38
N GLU A 28 -5.95 2.13 7.95
CA GLU A 28 -6.21 3.41 8.61
C GLU A 28 -6.73 3.29 10.05
N ASP A 29 -7.41 2.19 10.39
CA ASP A 29 -7.98 1.93 11.72
C ASP A 29 -7.16 0.94 12.58
N ASP A 30 -6.00 0.49 12.08
CA ASP A 30 -5.10 -0.46 12.77
C ASP A 30 -3.67 0.10 12.82
N GLY A 31 -3.01 0.20 11.67
CA GLY A 31 -1.62 0.59 11.54
C GLY A 31 -0.90 -0.16 10.42
N VAL A 32 0.44 -0.12 10.47
CA VAL A 32 1.28 -0.87 9.52
C VAL A 32 1.48 -2.30 10.00
N ARG A 33 1.07 -3.28 9.19
CA ARG A 33 1.02 -4.70 9.57
C ARG A 33 1.44 -5.64 8.46
N ALA A 34 1.65 -6.90 8.84
CA ALA A 34 1.95 -8.01 7.95
C ALA A 34 0.92 -9.13 8.16
N VAL A 35 0.15 -9.46 7.14
CA VAL A 35 -0.88 -10.51 7.21
C VAL A 35 -0.73 -11.51 6.06
N PRO A 36 -1.04 -12.80 6.24
CA PRO A 36 -1.07 -13.74 5.12
C PRO A 36 -2.14 -13.35 4.09
N LEU A 37 -1.85 -13.45 2.78
CA LEU A 37 -2.84 -13.21 1.73
C LEU A 37 -4.09 -14.08 1.89
N SER A 38 -3.96 -15.27 2.48
CA SER A 38 -5.09 -16.16 2.78
C SER A 38 -6.12 -15.54 3.73
N HIS A 39 -5.77 -14.51 4.52
CA HIS A 39 -6.75 -13.76 5.31
C HIS A 39 -7.73 -13.05 4.38
N TYR A 40 -7.27 -12.38 3.34
CA TYR A 40 -8.15 -11.74 2.35
C TYR A 40 -9.08 -12.73 1.64
N LEU A 41 -8.65 -13.98 1.46
CA LEU A 41 -9.42 -15.00 0.75
C LEU A 41 -10.41 -15.75 1.64
N TYR A 42 -10.07 -15.98 2.92
CA TYR A 42 -10.81 -16.94 3.76
C TYR A 42 -11.10 -16.46 5.18
N ASN A 43 -10.41 -15.45 5.69
CA ASN A 43 -10.49 -15.04 7.10
C ASN A 43 -10.15 -13.55 7.30
N TYR A 44 -10.81 -12.68 6.53
CA TYR A 44 -10.53 -11.25 6.52
C TYR A 44 -10.86 -10.69 7.90
N GLU A 45 -9.92 -10.01 8.54
CA GLU A 45 -10.08 -9.48 9.91
C GLU A 45 -10.59 -10.51 10.93
N ASN A 46 -10.15 -11.77 10.82
CA ASN A 46 -10.58 -12.87 11.69
C ASN A 46 -12.10 -13.17 11.63
N SER A 47 -12.79 -12.75 10.56
CA SER A 47 -14.25 -12.89 10.43
C SER A 47 -14.72 -14.26 9.93
N GLN A 48 -13.81 -15.18 9.59
CA GLN A 48 -14.10 -16.45 8.89
C GLN A 48 -14.81 -16.26 7.54
N LYS A 49 -14.64 -15.08 6.92
CA LYS A 49 -15.18 -14.74 5.59
C LYS A 49 -14.08 -14.14 4.72
N ALA A 50 -14.26 -14.23 3.40
CA ALA A 50 -13.44 -13.50 2.44
C ALA A 50 -13.62 -11.98 2.61
N TYR A 51 -12.64 -11.22 2.11
CA TYR A 51 -12.77 -9.78 1.92
C TYR A 51 -13.98 -9.49 1.02
N ASN A 52 -14.79 -8.49 1.41
CA ASN A 52 -15.98 -8.12 0.66
C ASN A 52 -15.64 -7.12 -0.45
N GLY A 53 -14.93 -7.59 -1.48
CA GLY A 53 -14.53 -6.81 -2.63
C GLY A 53 -13.65 -7.60 -3.59
N GLU A 54 -13.25 -6.96 -4.68
CA GLU A 54 -12.37 -7.54 -5.69
C GLU A 54 -10.91 -7.30 -5.30
N LEU A 55 -10.04 -8.26 -5.63
CA LEU A 55 -8.60 -8.18 -5.35
C LEU A 55 -7.83 -8.25 -6.66
N TYR A 56 -6.89 -7.34 -6.84
CA TYR A 56 -6.06 -7.26 -8.04
C TYR A 56 -4.58 -7.31 -7.67
N ILE A 57 -3.80 -8.03 -8.46
CA ILE A 57 -2.34 -8.08 -8.35
C ILE A 57 -1.74 -7.40 -9.57
N ALA A 58 -0.79 -6.50 -9.30
CA ALA A 58 -0.01 -5.80 -10.32
C ALA A 58 1.47 -5.81 -9.97
N ARG A 59 2.32 -5.46 -10.93
CA ARG A 59 3.77 -5.38 -10.75
C ARG A 59 4.34 -4.20 -11.52
N HIS A 60 5.25 -3.47 -10.87
CA HIS A 60 5.99 -2.40 -11.52
C HIS A 60 6.97 -2.97 -12.55
N GLU A 61 6.97 -2.45 -13.78
CA GLU A 61 7.73 -2.99 -14.92
C GLU A 61 9.25 -3.01 -14.69
N ILE A 62 9.78 -2.08 -13.88
CA ILE A 62 11.20 -2.04 -13.52
C ILE A 62 11.70 -3.35 -12.88
N ILE A 63 10.83 -4.08 -12.19
CA ILE A 63 11.18 -5.34 -11.51
C ILE A 63 11.47 -6.45 -12.54
N GLU A 64 10.90 -6.34 -13.74
CA GLU A 64 11.16 -7.25 -14.86
C GLU A 64 12.45 -6.89 -15.63
N ASN A 65 13.06 -5.73 -15.36
CA ASN A 65 14.29 -5.33 -16.03
C ASN A 65 15.46 -6.19 -15.51
N PRO A 66 16.16 -6.95 -16.38
CA PRO A 66 17.27 -7.81 -15.96
C PRO A 66 18.47 -7.04 -15.38
N ASN A 67 18.60 -5.75 -15.68
CA ASN A 67 19.65 -4.88 -15.17
C ASN A 67 19.24 -4.15 -13.87
N PHE A 68 18.03 -4.38 -13.36
CA PHE A 68 17.59 -3.78 -12.12
C PHE A 68 18.35 -4.38 -10.92
N ASP A 69 18.83 -3.50 -10.04
CA ASP A 69 19.51 -3.91 -8.81
C ASP A 69 18.50 -4.54 -7.83
N LYS A 70 18.47 -5.87 -7.79
CA LYS A 70 17.58 -6.63 -6.91
C LYS A 70 17.87 -6.42 -5.42
N ASP A 71 19.03 -5.89 -5.03
CA ASP A 71 19.27 -5.55 -3.63
C ASP A 71 18.43 -4.36 -3.17
N LYS A 72 17.97 -3.49 -4.08
CA LYS A 72 16.98 -2.44 -3.77
C LYS A 72 15.65 -3.02 -3.29
N ILE A 73 15.23 -4.18 -3.82
CA ILE A 73 14.02 -4.88 -3.36
C ILE A 73 14.16 -5.28 -1.88
N LYS A 74 15.35 -5.73 -1.47
CA LYS A 74 15.62 -6.06 -0.07
C LYS A 74 15.56 -4.82 0.82
N LYS A 75 16.08 -3.67 0.36
CA LYS A 75 15.98 -2.40 1.08
C LYS A 75 14.53 -1.94 1.23
N MET A 76 13.75 -1.99 0.15
CA MET A 76 12.31 -1.71 0.18
C MET A 76 11.57 -2.57 1.21
N PHE A 77 11.82 -3.88 1.22
CA PHE A 77 11.19 -4.75 2.23
C PHE A 77 11.75 -4.51 3.64
N GLY A 78 13.02 -4.17 3.79
CA GLY A 78 13.60 -3.73 5.06
C GLY A 78 12.84 -2.51 5.60
N LYS A 79 12.62 -1.50 4.77
CA LYS A 79 11.83 -0.32 5.11
C LYS A 79 10.39 -0.67 5.52
N ALA A 80 9.73 -1.56 4.77
CA ALA A 80 8.39 -2.03 5.13
C ALA A 80 8.36 -2.72 6.50
N VAL A 81 9.38 -3.53 6.80
CA VAL A 81 9.54 -4.22 8.09
C VAL A 81 9.84 -3.24 9.23
N ASP A 82 10.69 -2.22 9.00
CA ASP A 82 11.01 -1.18 9.99
C ASP A 82 9.77 -0.36 10.41
N LEU A 83 8.76 -0.29 9.54
CA LEU A 83 7.50 0.41 9.80
C LEU A 83 6.43 -0.47 10.49
N LEU A 84 6.63 -1.79 10.60
CA LEU A 84 5.63 -2.71 11.17
C LEU A 84 5.31 -2.42 12.64
N ASN A 85 4.08 -2.79 13.05
CA ASN A 85 3.56 -2.66 14.41
C ASN A 85 3.53 -1.20 14.90
N ARG A 86 3.47 -0.26 13.96
CA ARG A 86 3.14 1.13 14.24
C ARG A 86 1.62 1.26 14.27
N ASN A 87 1.06 1.21 15.47
CA ASN A 87 -0.36 1.51 15.68
C ASN A 87 -0.54 3.01 15.66
N TYR A 88 -1.45 3.51 14.82
CA TYR A 88 -1.79 4.92 14.84
C TYR A 88 -2.55 5.26 16.13
N ASP A 89 -2.14 6.32 16.82
CA ASP A 89 -2.96 6.86 17.90
C ASP A 89 -4.19 7.61 17.35
N LYS A 90 -5.14 7.94 18.23
CA LYS A 90 -6.40 8.59 17.82
C LYS A 90 -6.17 9.98 17.20
N ASP A 91 -5.11 10.67 17.58
CA ASP A 91 -4.78 11.99 17.06
C ASP A 91 -4.14 11.86 15.67
N GLU A 92 -3.30 10.85 15.46
CA GLU A 92 -2.73 10.48 14.16
C GLU A 92 -3.85 10.09 13.17
N ILE A 93 -4.80 9.25 13.58
CA ILE A 93 -5.98 8.91 12.77
C ILE A 93 -6.78 10.17 12.42
N ALA A 94 -7.04 11.05 13.39
CA ALA A 94 -7.77 12.29 13.15
C ALA A 94 -7.07 13.21 12.16
N LYS A 95 -5.73 13.30 12.20
CA LYS A 95 -4.94 14.07 11.24
C LYS A 95 -4.96 13.44 9.85
N ILE A 96 -4.84 12.12 9.74
CA ILE A 96 -4.98 11.40 8.46
C ILE A 96 -6.34 11.73 7.85
N VAL A 97 -7.44 11.55 8.59
CA VAL A 97 -8.79 11.85 8.12
C VAL A 97 -8.94 13.34 7.76
N ALA A 98 -8.38 14.26 8.54
CA ALA A 98 -8.43 15.68 8.24
C ALA A 98 -7.65 16.03 6.96
N ARG A 99 -6.46 15.46 6.75
CA ARG A 99 -5.65 15.65 5.53
C ARG A 99 -6.40 15.16 4.29
N ILE A 100 -6.98 13.96 4.35
CA ILE A 100 -7.83 13.41 3.29
C ILE A 100 -9.03 14.34 3.03
N GLY A 101 -9.73 14.76 4.09
CA GLY A 101 -10.92 15.61 3.99
C GLY A 101 -10.66 17.01 3.42
N LEU A 102 -9.48 17.58 3.71
CA LEU A 102 -9.06 18.90 3.23
C LEU A 102 -8.28 18.86 1.91
N GLY A 103 -7.84 17.67 1.48
CA GLY A 103 -6.94 17.54 0.35
C GLY A 103 -5.67 18.38 0.54
N ILE A 104 -5.01 18.27 1.70
CA ILE A 104 -3.66 18.83 2.00
C ILE A 104 -2.61 17.72 2.12
N GLY A 105 -1.65 17.67 1.19
CA GLY A 105 -0.68 16.58 1.07
C GLY A 105 0.28 16.53 2.25
N ARG A 106 1.01 15.42 2.40
CA ARG A 106 1.99 15.28 3.47
C ARG A 106 3.16 16.27 3.23
N HIS A 107 3.34 17.20 4.16
CA HIS A 107 4.40 18.23 4.10
C HIS A 107 5.48 18.08 5.18
N LYS A 108 5.34 17.10 6.09
CA LYS A 108 6.33 16.76 7.12
C LYS A 108 6.58 15.25 7.16
N ASP A 109 7.77 14.87 7.62
CA ASP A 109 8.15 13.48 7.92
C ASP A 109 7.47 12.99 9.22
N ASP A 110 6.15 13.09 9.28
CA ASP A 110 5.34 12.56 10.38
C ASP A 110 4.85 11.18 9.91
N ASP A 111 5.26 10.11 10.56
CA ASP A 111 5.08 8.72 10.10
C ASP A 111 3.62 8.17 10.20
N GLU A 112 2.63 9.03 9.97
CA GLU A 112 1.21 8.74 9.87
C GLU A 112 0.86 8.43 8.40
N TYR A 113 0.80 7.16 8.00
CA TYR A 113 0.64 6.76 6.59
C TYR A 113 -0.78 6.25 6.26
N ILE A 114 -1.39 6.79 5.21
CA ILE A 114 -2.44 6.05 4.48
C ILE A 114 -1.83 4.88 3.70
N CYS A 115 -2.63 3.89 3.31
CA CYS A 115 -2.17 2.71 2.57
C CYS A 115 -1.22 3.03 1.39
N SER A 116 -1.58 4.04 0.59
CA SER A 116 -0.80 4.47 -0.57
C SER A 116 0.48 5.26 -0.23
N GLU A 117 0.48 6.07 0.83
CA GLU A 117 1.70 6.75 1.33
C GLU A 117 2.70 5.72 1.90
N PHE A 118 2.22 4.64 2.53
CA PHE A 118 3.08 3.55 2.99
C PHE A 118 3.77 2.84 1.81
N VAL A 119 3.01 2.53 0.75
CA VAL A 119 3.56 1.95 -0.47
C VAL A 119 4.58 2.91 -1.10
N GLU A 120 4.27 4.20 -1.17
CA GLU A 120 5.18 5.23 -1.69
C GLU A 120 6.50 5.27 -0.90
N ALA A 121 6.43 5.30 0.43
CA ALA A 121 7.60 5.32 1.30
C ALA A 121 8.53 4.11 1.07
N CYS A 122 7.96 2.95 0.75
CA CYS A 122 8.73 1.76 0.39
C CYS A 122 9.31 1.89 -1.03
N PHE A 123 8.53 2.36 -2.01
CA PHE A 123 8.98 2.53 -3.39
C PHE A 123 10.13 3.55 -3.55
N ARG A 124 10.25 4.51 -2.62
CA ARG A 124 11.40 5.43 -2.56
C ARG A 124 12.74 4.70 -2.38
N GLU A 125 12.77 3.55 -1.71
CA GLU A 125 13.98 2.72 -1.59
C GLU A 125 14.39 2.07 -2.93
N LEU A 126 13.47 2.01 -3.88
CA LEU A 126 13.75 1.59 -5.25
C LEU A 126 14.20 2.75 -6.14
N GLU A 127 14.20 3.99 -5.62
CA GLU A 127 14.37 5.23 -6.37
C GLU A 127 13.29 5.41 -7.45
N ILE A 128 12.04 5.03 -7.12
CA ILE A 128 10.88 5.18 -7.99
C ILE A 128 9.96 6.24 -7.41
N GLU A 129 9.63 7.24 -8.22
CA GLU A 129 8.57 8.21 -7.92
C GLU A 129 7.26 7.72 -8.52
N LEU A 130 6.27 7.45 -7.66
CA LEU A 130 4.92 7.08 -8.09
C LEU A 130 4.12 8.32 -8.51
N LEU A 131 3.03 8.11 -9.25
CA LEU A 131 2.13 9.20 -9.62
C LEU A 131 1.47 9.84 -8.39
N HIS A 132 1.36 11.17 -8.43
CA HIS A 132 0.69 12.00 -7.44
C HIS A 132 -0.33 12.92 -8.13
N ASP A 133 -1.29 13.44 -7.36
CA ASP A 133 -2.13 14.53 -7.82
C ASP A 133 -1.36 15.87 -7.86
N GLN A 134 -2.03 16.91 -8.34
CA GLN A 134 -1.45 18.27 -8.44
C GLN A 134 -1.09 18.90 -7.08
N LYS A 135 -1.58 18.34 -5.98
CA LYS A 135 -1.33 18.79 -4.61
C LYS A 135 -0.29 17.92 -3.89
N GLY A 136 0.28 16.93 -4.56
CA GLY A 136 1.26 16.00 -3.99
C GLY A 136 0.65 14.87 -3.16
N PHE A 137 -0.63 14.56 -3.33
CA PHE A 137 -1.21 13.34 -2.75
C PHE A 137 -0.97 12.13 -3.61
N ILE A 138 -0.74 11.02 -2.94
CA ILE A 138 -0.89 9.70 -3.50
C ILE A 138 -2.16 9.04 -2.93
N PHE A 139 -2.89 8.34 -3.79
CA PHE A 139 -4.07 7.54 -3.45
C PHE A 139 -3.91 6.19 -4.18
N PRO A 140 -4.64 5.13 -3.76
CA PRO A 140 -4.59 3.84 -4.46
C PRO A 140 -4.83 3.96 -5.97
N GLU A 141 -5.71 4.87 -6.39
CA GLU A 141 -5.99 5.13 -7.81
C GLU A 141 -4.78 5.66 -8.59
N HIS A 142 -3.92 6.48 -7.98
CA HIS A 142 -2.75 7.02 -8.66
C HIS A 142 -1.72 5.90 -8.93
N ILE A 143 -1.56 4.97 -7.98
CA ILE A 143 -0.72 3.79 -8.16
C ILE A 143 -1.33 2.87 -9.23
N ALA A 144 -2.64 2.63 -9.19
CA ALA A 144 -3.32 1.79 -10.17
C ALA A 144 -3.32 2.38 -11.60
N ALA A 145 -3.34 3.71 -11.73
CA ALA A 145 -3.31 4.41 -13.01
C ALA A 145 -1.89 4.60 -13.58
N ASP A 146 -0.84 4.32 -12.81
CA ASP A 146 0.54 4.45 -13.27
C ASP A 146 0.81 3.49 -14.43
N SER A 147 1.23 4.04 -15.57
CA SER A 147 1.52 3.24 -16.77
C SER A 147 2.62 2.20 -16.55
N ASN A 148 3.49 2.40 -15.55
CA ASN A 148 4.58 1.47 -15.21
C ASN A 148 4.09 0.33 -14.31
N ILE A 149 2.90 0.43 -13.71
CA ILE A 149 2.26 -0.64 -12.94
C ILE A 149 1.45 -1.51 -13.90
N LYS A 150 1.93 -2.72 -14.15
CA LYS A 150 1.28 -3.66 -15.07
C LYS A 150 0.34 -4.58 -14.29
N PRO A 151 -0.96 -4.64 -14.63
CA PRO A 151 -1.86 -5.60 -14.04
C PRO A 151 -1.42 -7.02 -14.40
N LEU A 152 -1.46 -7.94 -13.44
CA LEU A 152 -1.12 -9.34 -13.65
C LEU A 152 -2.39 -10.19 -13.69
N PHE A 153 -3.21 -10.15 -12.64
CA PHE A 153 -4.45 -10.92 -12.55
C PHE A 153 -5.36 -10.42 -11.42
N GLU A 154 -6.64 -10.74 -11.54
CA GLU A 154 -7.63 -10.67 -10.47
C GLU A 154 -7.54 -11.93 -9.61
N VAL A 155 -7.68 -11.80 -8.30
CA VAL A 155 -7.71 -12.91 -7.35
C VAL A 155 -9.15 -13.14 -6.91
N SER A 156 -9.75 -14.23 -7.39
CA SER A 156 -11.09 -14.64 -7.00
C SER A 156 -11.05 -15.68 -5.87
N SER A 157 -11.85 -15.48 -4.83
CA SER A 157 -12.08 -16.43 -3.73
C SER A 157 -13.12 -17.49 -4.06
#